data_AF-A0A0Q9SJ48-F1
#
_entry.id   AF-A0A0Q9SJ48-F1
#
_cell.length_a   1.000
_cell.length_b   1.000
_cell.length_c   1.000
_cell.angle_alpha   90.00
_cell.angle_beta   90.00
_cell.angle_gamma   90.00
#
_symmetry.space_group_name_H-M   'P 1'
#
loop_
_entity.id
_entity.type
_entity.pdbx_description
1 polymer ?
#
loop_
_entity_poly.entity_id
_entity_poly.type
_entity_poly.pdbx_seq_one_letter_code
_entity_poly.pdbx_strand_id
1 'polypeptide(L)'
;MENWESPVERAIREAQERGEFDNLPGTGKPLRSLGDPERDDPDWWVRQLAEREHLDLSGALSPPLALRKEAATFPGSLLDLRTEASVRAVLEDYNHRVKTDRLRPGVGSTFPIWAPLVDVDDLVEQWRTLREEQAAQRAAAAGHATTSAARDRQGPAWLTRLLRRLSGA
;
A
#
# COMPACT_ATOMS: atom_id res chain seq x y z
N MET A 1 27.63 50.25 17.81
CA MET A 1 27.90 48.95 17.16
C MET A 1 26.61 48.54 16.50
N GLU A 2 26.56 48.51 15.17
CA GLU A 2 25.37 48.08 14.43
C GLU A 2 25.06 46.62 14.77
N ASN A 3 23.90 46.41 15.39
CA ASN A 3 23.35 45.08 15.64
C ASN A 3 22.80 44.55 14.31
N TRP A 4 23.65 43.88 13.53
CA TRP A 4 23.22 43.19 12.32
C TRP A 4 22.47 41.92 12.73
N GLU A 5 21.17 42.05 12.93
CA GLU A 5 20.28 40.91 13.11
C GLU A 5 20.25 40.11 11.80
N SER A 6 20.49 38.80 11.89
CA SER A 6 20.35 37.91 10.74
C SER A 6 18.92 38.06 10.18
N PRO A 7 18.71 38.11 8.85
CA PRO A 7 17.38 38.13 8.27
C PRO A 7 16.47 37.00 8.78
N VAL A 8 17.07 35.85 9.16
CA VAL A 8 16.37 34.71 9.76
C VAL A 8 15.92 35.03 11.19
N GLU A 9 16.79 35.61 12.02
CA GLU A 9 16.44 35.98 13.39
C GLU A 9 15.37 37.06 13.43
N ARG A 10 15.49 38.08 12.57
CA ARG A 10 14.47 39.12 12.41
C ARG A 10 13.11 38.53 12.03
N ALA A 11 13.08 37.59 11.08
CA ALA A 11 11.84 36.94 10.67
C ALA A 11 11.19 36.12 11.79
N ILE A 12 12.00 35.42 12.61
CA ILE A 12 11.50 34.66 13.77
C ILE A 12 10.89 35.62 14.80
N ARG A 13 11.59 36.71 15.13
CA ARG A 13 11.12 37.71 16.09
C ARG A 13 9.82 38.36 15.63
N GLU A 14 9.75 38.83 14.40
CA GLU A 14 8.53 39.43 13.84
C GLU A 14 7.36 38.43 13.81
N ALA A 15 7.60 37.13 13.53
CA ALA A 15 6.57 36.09 13.60
C ALA A 15 6.09 35.81 15.03
N GLN A 16 6.97 35.88 16.04
CA GLN A 16 6.60 35.83 17.46
C GLN A 16 5.76 37.05 17.87
N GLU A 17 6.16 38.27 17.45
CA GLU A 17 5.41 39.51 17.74
C GLU A 17 3.99 39.49 17.14
N ARG A 18 3.81 38.82 15.99
CA ARG A 18 2.48 38.61 15.37
C ARG A 18 1.67 37.48 16.02
N GLY A 19 2.23 36.76 16.99
CA GLY A 19 1.55 35.63 17.64
C GLY A 19 1.40 34.41 16.74
N GLU A 20 2.20 34.26 15.66
CA GLU A 20 2.12 33.08 14.78
C GLU A 20 2.51 31.78 15.48
N PHE A 21 3.22 31.87 16.61
CA PHE A 21 3.57 30.76 17.49
C PHE A 21 2.57 30.54 18.65
N ASP A 22 1.52 31.38 18.77
CA ASP A 22 0.49 31.20 19.79
C ASP A 22 -0.52 30.12 19.37
N ASN A 23 -1.02 29.34 20.34
CA ASN A 23 -2.04 28.31 20.13
C ASN A 23 -1.68 27.24 19.07
N LEU A 24 -0.39 26.94 18.89
CA LEU A 24 0.04 25.90 17.96
C LEU A 24 -0.65 24.55 18.23
N PRO A 25 -0.93 23.76 17.17
CA PRO A 25 -1.49 22.44 17.32
C PRO A 25 -0.54 21.54 18.11
N GLY A 26 -0.85 21.30 19.38
CA GLY A 26 0.02 20.55 20.31
C GLY A 26 0.41 21.32 21.57
N THR A 27 0.16 22.64 21.64
CA THR A 27 0.47 23.46 22.80
C THR A 27 -0.22 22.92 24.05
N GLY A 28 0.56 22.71 25.12
CA GLY A 28 0.09 22.17 26.39
C GLY A 28 -0.27 20.68 26.39
N LYS A 29 -0.21 19.99 25.24
CA LYS A 29 -0.39 18.54 25.18
C LYS A 29 0.93 17.84 25.53
N PRO A 30 0.90 16.70 26.24
CA PRO A 30 2.10 15.93 26.47
C PRO A 30 2.71 15.55 25.12
N LEU A 31 4.04 15.68 25.01
CA LEU A 31 4.78 15.17 23.87
C LEU A 31 4.49 13.67 23.77
N ARG A 32 3.73 13.26 22.76
CA ARG A 32 3.58 11.83 22.43
C ARG A 32 5.00 11.30 22.25
N SER A 33 5.38 10.30 23.06
CA SER A 33 6.68 9.62 23.05
C SER A 33 7.85 10.25 23.84
N LEU A 34 7.63 11.22 24.74
CA LEU A 34 8.70 11.64 25.68
C LEU A 34 8.89 10.56 26.75
N GLY A 35 10.00 9.82 26.70
CA GLY A 35 10.31 8.70 27.60
C GLY A 35 10.15 7.30 27.00
N ASP A 36 9.89 7.19 25.69
CA ASP A 36 9.84 5.91 24.99
C ASP A 36 11.27 5.37 24.74
N PRO A 37 11.59 4.09 25.08
CA PRO A 37 12.89 3.48 24.81
C PRO A 37 13.29 3.51 23.32
N GLU A 38 12.30 3.64 22.43
CA GLU A 38 12.50 3.75 20.98
C GLU A 38 13.12 5.11 20.54
N ARG A 39 13.34 6.08 21.44
CA ARG A 39 13.97 7.38 21.12
C ARG A 39 15.48 7.45 21.33
N ASP A 40 16.11 6.39 21.82
CA ASP A 40 17.57 6.20 21.61
C ASP A 40 17.89 5.89 20.14
N ASP A 41 16.85 5.72 19.30
CA ASP A 41 16.97 5.64 17.85
C ASP A 41 17.17 7.04 17.24
N PRO A 42 18.32 7.33 16.59
CA PRO A 42 18.55 8.60 15.91
C PRO A 42 17.54 8.90 14.78
N ASP A 43 16.83 7.90 14.27
CA ASP A 43 15.91 8.02 13.12
C ASP A 43 14.43 8.18 13.54
N TRP A 44 14.14 8.42 14.83
CA TRP A 44 12.76 8.56 15.35
C TRP A 44 11.92 9.60 14.59
N TRP A 45 12.54 10.69 14.14
CA TRP A 45 11.88 11.77 13.41
C TRP A 45 11.56 11.39 11.97
N VAL A 46 12.37 10.51 11.35
CA VAL A 46 12.14 9.98 9.99
C VAL A 46 10.87 9.13 10.00
N ARG A 47 10.73 8.26 11.00
CA ARG A 47 9.52 7.44 11.18
C ARG A 47 8.28 8.31 11.38
N GLN A 48 8.37 9.32 12.25
CA GLN A 48 7.25 10.24 12.48
C GLN A 48 6.89 11.06 11.23
N LEU A 49 7.88 11.48 10.44
CA LEU A 49 7.67 12.17 9.17
C LEU A 49 7.00 11.25 8.15
N ALA A 50 7.48 10.02 8.03
CA ALA A 50 6.91 9.03 7.11
C ALA A 50 5.45 8.70 7.45
N GLU A 51 5.14 8.52 8.74
CA GLU A 51 3.77 8.32 9.21
C GLU A 51 2.87 9.52 8.93
N ARG A 52 3.37 10.75 9.21
CA ARG A 52 2.60 11.98 9.01
C ARG A 52 2.27 12.24 7.54
N GLU A 53 3.27 12.11 6.67
CA GLU A 53 3.15 12.43 5.25
C GLU A 53 2.77 11.20 4.39
N HIS A 54 2.53 10.05 5.01
CA HIS A 54 2.24 8.78 4.34
C HIS A 54 3.30 8.43 3.27
N LEU A 55 4.58 8.64 3.59
CA LEU A 55 5.67 8.41 2.66
C LEU A 55 5.85 6.92 2.38
N ASP A 56 6.03 6.57 1.10
CA ASP A 56 6.43 5.22 0.74
C ASP A 56 7.92 5.03 0.97
N LEU A 57 8.25 4.35 2.08
CA LEU A 57 9.63 3.99 2.42
C LEU A 57 10.12 2.73 1.69
N SER A 58 9.33 2.15 0.77
CA SER A 58 9.71 0.94 0.03
C SER A 58 11.05 1.07 -0.70
N GLY A 59 11.33 2.24 -1.26
CA GLY A 59 12.58 2.53 -1.97
C GLY A 59 13.80 2.70 -1.05
N ALA A 60 13.59 2.86 0.26
CA ALA A 60 14.64 2.98 1.27
C ALA A 60 14.92 1.66 2.01
N LEU A 61 14.19 0.58 1.70
CA LEU A 61 14.39 -0.72 2.33
C LEU A 61 15.76 -1.28 2.00
N SER A 62 16.39 -1.93 2.98
CA SER A 62 17.57 -2.74 2.73
C SER A 62 17.23 -3.87 1.74
N PRO A 63 18.18 -4.32 0.90
CA PRO A 63 17.94 -5.36 -0.10
C PRO A 63 17.20 -6.62 0.41
N PRO A 64 17.55 -7.22 1.57
CA PRO A 64 16.82 -8.39 2.07
C PRO A 64 15.38 -8.05 2.48
N LEU A 65 15.12 -6.85 3.01
CA LEU A 65 13.76 -6.43 3.37
C LEU A 65 12.90 -6.16 2.13
N ALA A 66 13.49 -5.55 1.09
CA ALA A 66 12.82 -5.35 -0.18
C ALA A 66 12.39 -6.69 -0.81
N LEU A 67 13.28 -7.68 -0.83
CA LEU A 67 12.98 -9.02 -1.33
C LEU A 67 11.91 -9.74 -0.49
N ARG A 68 11.94 -9.63 0.84
CA ARG A 68 10.88 -10.18 1.69
C ARG A 68 9.52 -9.52 1.44
N LYS A 69 9.50 -8.20 1.24
CA LYS A 69 8.28 -7.46 0.90
C LYS A 69 7.73 -7.94 -0.45
N GLU A 70 8.59 -8.09 -1.45
CA GLU A 70 8.20 -8.62 -2.77
C GLU A 70 7.63 -10.04 -2.67
N ALA A 71 8.29 -10.94 -1.94
CA ALA A 71 7.80 -12.30 -1.70
C ALA A 71 6.41 -12.34 -1.04
N ALA A 72 6.14 -11.42 -0.12
CA ALA A 72 4.85 -11.30 0.54
C ALA A 72 3.71 -10.85 -0.40
N THR A 73 4.03 -10.32 -1.58
CA THR A 73 3.02 -9.97 -2.60
C THR A 73 2.60 -11.16 -3.47
N PHE A 74 3.36 -12.25 -3.47
CA PHE A 74 3.03 -13.44 -4.24
C PHE A 74 1.93 -14.26 -3.54
N PRO A 75 1.02 -14.91 -4.30
CA PRO A 75 0.92 -14.91 -5.76
C PRO A 75 0.17 -13.70 -6.35
N GLY A 76 -0.39 -12.81 -5.53
CA GLY A 76 -1.29 -11.73 -5.95
C GLY A 76 -0.71 -10.80 -7.02
N SER A 77 0.55 -10.37 -6.88
CA SER A 77 1.23 -9.51 -7.86
C SER A 77 1.48 -10.20 -9.21
N LEU A 78 1.44 -11.54 -9.28
CA LEU A 78 1.62 -12.28 -10.53
C LEU A 78 0.36 -12.28 -11.40
N LEU A 79 -0.80 -11.90 -10.86
CA LEU A 79 -2.08 -11.96 -11.58
C LEU A 79 -2.17 -10.97 -12.74
N ASP A 80 -1.35 -9.91 -12.72
CA ASP A 80 -1.22 -8.93 -13.80
C ASP A 80 -0.51 -9.52 -15.04
N LEU A 81 0.29 -10.57 -14.85
CA LEU A 81 0.98 -11.25 -15.93
C LEU A 81 0.03 -12.17 -16.68
N ARG A 82 0.12 -12.16 -18.02
CA ARG A 82 -0.81 -12.89 -18.89
C ARG A 82 -0.34 -14.29 -19.26
N THR A 83 0.96 -14.56 -19.19
CA THR A 83 1.56 -15.80 -19.65
C THR A 83 2.35 -16.44 -18.52
N GLU A 84 2.32 -17.78 -18.49
CA GLU A 84 3.12 -18.54 -17.55
C GLU A 84 4.62 -18.30 -17.71
N ALA A 85 5.09 -18.15 -18.96
CA ALA A 85 6.49 -17.84 -19.22
C ALA A 85 6.94 -16.54 -18.54
N SER A 86 6.09 -15.51 -18.52
CA SER A 86 6.37 -14.26 -17.80
C SER A 86 6.37 -14.46 -16.28
N VAL A 87 5.44 -15.24 -15.75
CA VAL A 87 5.39 -15.57 -14.30
C VAL A 87 6.66 -16.29 -13.89
N ARG A 88 7.04 -17.33 -14.64
CA ARG A 88 8.26 -18.11 -14.40
C ARG A 88 9.50 -17.25 -14.44
N ALA A 89 9.63 -16.38 -15.44
CA ALA A 89 10.75 -15.45 -15.55
C ALA A 89 10.87 -14.50 -14.34
N VAL A 90 9.75 -13.96 -13.84
CA VAL A 90 9.74 -13.11 -12.64
C VAL A 90 10.16 -13.87 -11.39
N LEU A 91 9.66 -15.10 -11.21
CA LEU A 91 9.99 -15.92 -10.04
C LEU A 91 11.45 -16.41 -10.08
N GLU A 92 11.97 -16.73 -11.26
CA GLU A 92 13.37 -17.08 -11.46
C GLU A 92 14.31 -15.89 -11.21
N ASP A 93 13.96 -14.69 -11.69
CA ASP A 93 14.68 -13.46 -11.39
C ASP A 93 14.68 -13.14 -9.89
N TYR A 94 13.52 -13.26 -9.23
CA TYR A 94 13.41 -13.12 -7.78
C TYR A 94 14.36 -14.09 -7.06
N ASN A 95 14.29 -15.38 -7.39
CA ASN A 95 15.16 -16.40 -6.79
C ASN A 95 16.64 -16.14 -7.05
N HIS A 96 17.00 -15.62 -8.23
CA HIS A 96 18.36 -15.21 -8.56
C HIS A 96 18.81 -14.06 -7.66
N ARG A 97 17.99 -13.00 -7.51
CA ARG A 97 18.29 -11.85 -6.64
C ARG A 97 18.45 -12.25 -5.17
N VAL A 98 17.62 -13.18 -4.67
CA VAL A 98 17.75 -13.74 -3.32
C VAL A 98 19.09 -14.46 -3.15
N LYS A 99 19.52 -15.26 -4.14
CA LYS A 99 20.82 -15.94 -4.09
C LYS A 99 21.97 -14.92 -4.11
N THR A 100 21.91 -13.90 -4.97
CA THR A 100 22.92 -12.85 -5.03
C THR A 100 23.03 -12.09 -3.71
N ASP A 101 21.91 -11.77 -3.06
CA ASP A 101 21.89 -11.09 -1.77
C ASP A 101 22.55 -11.93 -0.66
N ARG A 102 22.28 -13.24 -0.63
CA ARG A 102 22.90 -14.18 0.33
C ARG A 102 24.42 -14.31 0.18
N LEU A 103 24.96 -14.04 -1.02
CA LEU A 103 26.41 -14.06 -1.27
C LEU A 103 27.10 -12.75 -0.86
N ARG A 104 26.33 -11.71 -0.53
CA ARG A 104 26.90 -10.43 -0.11
C ARG A 104 27.60 -10.58 1.26
N PRO A 105 28.83 -10.07 1.42
CA PRO A 105 29.48 -10.05 2.72
C PRO A 105 28.62 -9.30 3.74
N GLY A 106 28.38 -9.91 4.90
CA GLY A 106 27.69 -9.24 6.01
C GLY A 106 28.51 -8.06 6.50
N VAL A 107 27.89 -6.88 6.59
CA VAL A 107 28.50 -5.70 7.22
C VAL A 107 27.96 -5.62 8.65
N GLY A 108 28.83 -5.80 9.64
CA GLY A 108 28.51 -5.67 11.07
C GLY A 108 28.26 -6.97 11.83
N SER A 109 27.96 -6.83 13.13
CA SER A 109 27.78 -7.94 14.09
C SER A 109 26.35 -8.52 14.11
N THR A 110 25.52 -8.15 13.13
CA THR A 110 24.10 -8.51 13.12
C THR A 110 23.88 -9.79 12.31
N PHE A 111 23.07 -10.70 12.85
CA PHE A 111 22.61 -11.89 12.12
C PHE A 111 21.95 -11.46 10.80
N PRO A 112 22.34 -12.06 9.65
CA PRO A 112 21.82 -11.63 8.36
C PRO A 112 20.35 -12.01 8.23
N ILE A 113 19.51 -11.03 7.87
CA ILE A 113 18.12 -11.26 7.49
C ILE A 113 18.12 -11.85 6.08
N TRP A 114 17.51 -13.01 5.88
CA TRP A 114 17.40 -13.64 4.55
C TRP A 114 15.99 -13.58 3.99
N ALA A 115 15.89 -13.29 2.69
CA ALA A 115 14.65 -13.48 1.95
C ALA A 115 14.42 -14.98 1.64
N PRO A 116 13.15 -15.44 1.64
CA PRO A 116 12.82 -16.82 1.30
C PRO A 116 13.08 -17.07 -0.19
N LEU A 117 13.52 -18.28 -0.53
CA LEU A 117 13.38 -18.76 -1.90
C LEU A 117 11.95 -19.23 -2.08
N VAL A 118 11.43 -19.10 -3.29
CA VAL A 118 10.08 -19.56 -3.64
C VAL A 118 10.17 -20.74 -4.59
N ASP A 119 9.24 -21.68 -4.44
CA ASP A 119 9.03 -22.72 -5.43
C ASP A 119 8.28 -22.13 -6.63
N VAL A 120 8.90 -22.24 -7.80
CA VAL A 120 8.39 -21.63 -9.03
C VAL A 120 7.17 -22.40 -9.54
N ASP A 121 7.20 -23.72 -9.45
CA ASP A 121 6.12 -24.56 -9.99
C ASP A 121 4.87 -24.46 -9.10
N ASP A 122 5.05 -24.46 -7.77
CA ASP A 122 3.95 -24.27 -6.82
C ASP A 122 3.25 -22.92 -7.01
N LEU A 123 4.02 -21.84 -7.21
CA LEU A 123 3.45 -20.50 -7.42
C LEU A 123 2.80 -20.34 -8.80
N VAL A 124 3.32 -21.00 -9.83
CA VAL A 124 2.69 -21.05 -11.15
C VAL A 124 1.35 -21.77 -11.07
N GLU A 125 1.25 -22.88 -10.33
CA GLU A 125 -0.01 -23.59 -10.12
C GLU A 125 -1.03 -22.70 -9.39
N GLN A 126 -0.63 -22.08 -8.28
CA GLN A 126 -1.48 -21.12 -7.56
C GLN A 126 -1.96 -19.96 -8.45
N TRP A 127 -1.06 -19.41 -9.28
CA TRP A 127 -1.41 -18.36 -10.25
C TRP A 127 -2.47 -18.82 -11.25
N ARG A 128 -2.35 -20.05 -11.79
CA ARG A 128 -3.36 -20.60 -12.72
C ARG A 128 -4.72 -20.73 -12.05
N THR A 129 -4.78 -21.29 -10.83
CA THR A 129 -6.03 -21.43 -10.07
C THR A 129 -6.70 -20.06 -9.84
N LEU A 130 -5.95 -19.07 -9.36
CA LEU A 130 -6.49 -17.73 -9.11
C LEU A 130 -6.99 -17.04 -10.40
N ARG A 131 -6.35 -17.31 -11.54
CA ARG A 131 -6.78 -16.79 -12.85
C ARG A 131 -8.08 -17.42 -13.31
N GLU A 132 -8.25 -18.72 -13.10
CA GLU A 132 -9.49 -19.43 -13.40
C GLU A 132 -10.64 -18.92 -12.53
N GLU A 133 -10.40 -18.71 -11.22
CA GLU A 133 -11.36 -18.10 -10.31
C GLU A 133 -11.77 -16.69 -10.76
N GLN A 134 -10.81 -15.84 -11.12
CA GLN A 134 -11.10 -14.50 -11.66
C GLN A 134 -11.86 -14.54 -12.99
N ALA A 135 -11.61 -15.53 -13.84
CA ALA A 135 -12.33 -15.69 -15.10
C ALA A 135 -13.79 -16.10 -14.83
N ALA A 136 -14.01 -17.05 -13.93
CA ALA A 136 -15.33 -17.50 -13.51
C ALA A 136 -16.14 -16.37 -12.86
N GLN A 137 -15.52 -15.58 -11.97
CA GLN A 137 -16.14 -14.41 -11.34
C GLN A 137 -16.54 -13.36 -12.37
N ARG A 138 -15.68 -13.08 -13.36
CA ARG A 138 -15.99 -12.14 -14.45
C ARG A 138 -17.14 -12.62 -15.33
N ALA A 139 -17.18 -13.91 -15.67
CA ALA A 139 -18.28 -14.50 -16.42
C ALA A 139 -19.61 -14.42 -15.65
N ALA A 140 -19.58 -14.72 -14.34
CA ALA A 140 -20.74 -14.58 -13.47
C ALA A 140 -21.22 -13.13 -13.39
N ALA A 141 -20.32 -12.16 -13.20
CA ALA A 141 -20.67 -10.74 -13.14
C ALA A 141 -21.30 -10.24 -14.45
N ALA A 142 -20.77 -10.66 -15.61
CA ALA A 142 -21.36 -10.34 -16.92
C ALA A 142 -22.78 -10.92 -17.09
N GLY A 143 -23.02 -12.15 -16.60
CA GLY A 143 -24.34 -12.78 -16.60
C GLY A 143 -25.36 -12.04 -15.71
N HIS A 144 -24.96 -11.60 -14.52
CA HIS A 144 -25.79 -10.81 -13.62
C HIS A 144 -26.11 -9.43 -14.20
N ALA A 145 -25.14 -8.75 -14.81
CA ALA A 145 -25.36 -7.46 -15.48
C ALA A 145 -26.36 -7.58 -16.64
N THR A 146 -26.23 -8.64 -17.45
CA THR A 146 -27.16 -8.91 -18.56
C THR A 146 -28.57 -9.22 -18.06
N THR A 147 -28.70 -10.01 -16.99
CA THR A 147 -30.00 -10.35 -16.38
C THR A 147 -30.67 -9.13 -15.76
N SER A 148 -29.90 -8.27 -15.08
CA SER A 148 -30.38 -7.01 -14.50
C SER A 148 -30.88 -6.06 -15.60
N ALA A 149 -30.10 -5.86 -16.66
CA ALA A 149 -30.49 -5.02 -17.79
C ALA A 149 -31.74 -5.57 -18.53
N ALA A 150 -31.90 -6.89 -18.63
CA ALA A 150 -33.10 -7.49 -19.21
C ALA A 150 -34.34 -7.29 -18.31
N ARG A 151 -34.19 -7.37 -16.99
CA ARG A 151 -35.25 -7.12 -16.02
C ARG A 151 -35.67 -5.65 -15.99
N ASP A 152 -34.73 -4.72 -16.16
CA ASP A 152 -35.02 -3.28 -16.20
C ASP A 152 -35.81 -2.88 -17.46
N ARG A 153 -35.56 -3.56 -18.60
CA ARG A 153 -36.34 -3.39 -19.84
C ARG A 153 -37.76 -3.97 -19.74
N GLN A 154 -37.96 -5.01 -18.92
CA GLN A 154 -39.27 -5.55 -18.60
C GLN A 154 -39.87 -4.72 -17.46
N GLY A 155 -40.45 -3.55 -17.79
CA GLY A 155 -40.97 -2.61 -16.80
C GLY A 155 -41.84 -3.24 -15.69
N PRO A 156 -42.02 -2.57 -14.54
CA PRO A 156 -42.49 -3.21 -13.32
C PRO A 156 -43.87 -3.88 -13.49
N ALA A 157 -43.93 -5.21 -13.40
CA ALA A 157 -45.15 -6.00 -13.59
C ALA A 157 -46.28 -5.69 -12.56
N TRP A 158 -45.98 -4.94 -11.51
CA TRP A 158 -46.98 -4.44 -10.56
C TRP A 158 -47.81 -3.30 -11.14
N LEU A 159 -47.27 -2.47 -12.05
CA LEU A 159 -47.99 -1.37 -12.72
C LEU A 159 -49.06 -1.91 -13.67
N THR A 160 -48.78 -2.98 -14.42
CA THR A 160 -49.77 -3.65 -15.29
C THR A 160 -50.87 -4.35 -14.47
N ARG A 161 -50.56 -4.86 -13.28
CA ARG A 161 -51.56 -5.44 -12.36
C ARG A 161 -52.42 -4.38 -11.68
N LEU A 162 -51.85 -3.22 -11.33
CA LEU A 162 -52.59 -2.12 -10.70
C LEU A 162 -53.56 -1.45 -11.69
N LEU A 163 -53.13 -1.22 -12.92
CA LEU A 163 -53.98 -0.66 -13.99
C LEU A 163 -55.16 -1.58 -14.34
N ARG A 164 -54.95 -2.89 -14.33
CA ARG A 164 -56.02 -3.87 -14.58
C ARG A 164 -57.03 -3.98 -13.44
N ARG A 165 -56.66 -3.59 -12.22
CA ARG A 165 -57.58 -3.53 -11.05
C ARG A 165 -58.44 -2.25 -11.01
N LEU A 166 -57.99 -1.18 -11.66
CA LEU A 166 -58.71 0.10 -11.73
C LEU A 166 -59.65 0.21 -12.94
N SER A 167 -59.47 -0.62 -13.98
CA SER A 167 -60.32 -0.62 -15.18
C SER A 167 -61.52 -1.56 -15.11
N GLY A 168 -61.85 -2.10 -13.92
CA GLY A 168 -62.94 -3.07 -13.70
C GLY A 168 -64.05 -2.58 -12.76
N ALA A 169 -64.25 -1.27 -12.64
CA ALA A 169 -65.37 -0.65 -11.92
C ALA A 169 -66.31 0.06 -12.91
#